data_AF-A0A8J2TB86-F1
#
_entry.id   AF-A0A8J2TB86-F1
#
_cell.length_a   1.000
_cell.length_b   1.000
_cell.length_c   1.000
_cell.angle_alpha   90.00
_cell.angle_beta   90.00
_cell.angle_gamma   90.00
#
_symmetry.space_group_name_H-M   'P 1'
#
loop_
_entity.id
_entity.type
_entity.pdbx_description
1 polymer ?
#
loop_
_entity_poly.entity_id
_entity_poly.type
_entity_poly.pdbx_seq_one_letter_code
_entity_poly.pdbx_strand_id
1 'polypeptide(L)' 'MLCVWADYLTLIVKLAQNIASQYGLGALDALHVASAISVSADELITTEKLSKPIHQVREVQVISIAE' A
#
# COMPACT_ATOMS: atom_id res chain seq x y z
N MET A 1 2.79 21.29 -3.21
CA MET A 1 2.17 20.08 -2.62
C MET A 1 0.88 19.83 -3.37
N LEU A 2 0.81 18.73 -4.13
CA LEU A 2 -0.39 18.30 -4.85
C LEU A 2 -1.11 17.27 -3.99
N CYS A 3 -2.42 17.40 -3.84
CA CYS A 3 -3.27 16.39 -3.21
C CYS A 3 -4.03 15.68 -4.32
N VAL A 4 -3.81 14.37 -4.45
CA VAL A 4 -4.43 13.52 -5.47
C VAL A 4 -5.15 12.36 -4.79
N TRP A 5 -6.29 11.98 -5.34
CA TRP A 5 -7.02 10.79 -4.91
C TRP A 5 -6.64 9.62 -5.81
N ALA A 6 -6.43 8.44 -5.22
CA ALA A 6 -6.30 7.19 -5.96
C ALA A 6 -7.72 6.71 -6.36
N ASP A 7 -8.20 7.13 -7.53
CA ASP A 7 -9.59 6.96 -7.95
C ASP A 7 -9.79 5.92 -9.07
N TYR A 8 -8.70 5.38 -9.65
CA TYR A 8 -8.79 4.35 -10.68
C TYR A 8 -8.99 2.94 -10.10
N LEU A 9 -10.19 2.71 -9.57
CA LEU A 9 -10.55 1.54 -8.77
C LEU A 9 -10.18 0.19 -9.40
N THR A 10 -10.44 0.01 -10.71
CA THR A 10 -10.14 -1.27 -11.39
C THR A 10 -8.65 -1.60 -11.39
N LEU A 11 -7.79 -0.60 -11.55
CA LEU A 11 -6.34 -0.77 -11.45
C LEU A 11 -5.94 -1.11 -10.02
N ILE A 12 -6.47 -0.36 -9.04
CA ILE A 12 -6.14 -0.52 -7.62
C ILE A 12 -6.52 -1.93 -7.13
N VAL A 13 -7.73 -2.41 -7.46
CA VAL A 13 -8.19 -3.75 -7.05
C VAL A 13 -7.33 -4.84 -7.67
N LYS A 14 -7.00 -4.73 -8.96
CA LYS A 14 -6.14 -5.71 -9.64
C LYS A 14 -4.73 -5.73 -9.04
N LEU A 15 -4.17 -4.56 -8.76
CA LEU A 15 -2.84 -4.45 -8.16
C LEU A 15 -2.84 -4.96 -6.72
N ALA A 16 -3.87 -4.66 -5.94
CA ALA A 16 -4.05 -5.17 -4.58
C ALA A 16 -4.12 -6.70 -4.55
N GLN A 17 -4.83 -7.34 -5.48
CA GLN A 17 -4.86 -8.80 -5.58
C GLN A 17 -3.46 -9.40 -5.82
N ASN A 18 -2.66 -8.78 -6.69
CA ASN A 18 -1.29 -9.22 -6.96
C ASN A 18 -0.39 -9.05 -5.74
N ILE A 19 -0.42 -7.88 -5.11
CA ILE A 19 0.38 -7.57 -3.90
C ILE A 19 -0.02 -8.48 -2.74
N ALA A 20 -1.32 -8.69 -2.51
CA ALA A 20 -1.82 -9.59 -1.48
C ALA A 20 -1.28 -11.02 -1.67
N SER A 21 -1.29 -11.50 -2.91
CA SER A 21 -0.78 -12.84 -3.25
C SER A 21 0.74 -12.95 -3.11
N GLN A 22 1.48 -11.89 -3.47
CA GLN A 22 2.94 -11.85 -3.45
C GLN A 22 3.51 -11.76 -2.02
N TYR A 23 2.89 -10.95 -1.15
CA TYR A 23 3.40 -10.66 0.19
C TYR A 23 2.57 -11.26 1.32
N GLY A 24 1.48 -11.96 1.00
CA GLY A 24 0.56 -12.52 2.00
C GLY A 24 -0.19 -11.44 2.80
N LEU A 25 -0.53 -10.31 2.16
CA LEU A 25 -1.24 -9.22 2.83
C LEU A 25 -2.73 -9.51 2.98
N GLY A 26 -3.34 -8.94 4.03
CA GLY A 26 -4.79 -8.82 4.12
C GLY A 26 -5.33 -7.87 3.04
N ALA A 27 -6.61 -8.03 2.67
CA ALA A 27 -7.21 -7.27 1.57
C ALA A 27 -7.12 -5.74 1.73
N LEU A 28 -7.34 -5.20 2.94
CA LEU A 28 -7.23 -3.76 3.20
C LEU A 28 -5.78 -3.26 3.11
N ASP A 29 -4.83 -3.99 3.69
CA ASP A 29 -3.40 -3.64 3.62
C ASP A 29 -2.93 -3.60 2.16
N ALA A 30 -3.37 -4.57 1.35
CA ALA A 30 -3.08 -4.59 -0.07
C ALA A 30 -3.72 -3.43 -0.85
N LEU A 31 -4.95 -3.01 -0.49
CA LEU A 31 -5.61 -1.87 -1.10
C LEU A 31 -4.89 -0.55 -0.75
N HIS A 32 -4.43 -0.37 0.49
CA HIS A 32 -3.66 0.81 0.88
C HIS A 32 -2.35 0.91 0.10
N VAL A 33 -1.59 -0.18 0.02
CA VAL A 33 -0.36 -0.28 -0.78
C VAL A 33 -0.65 0.00 -2.25
N ALA A 34 -1.69 -0.63 -2.81
CA ALA A 34 -2.05 -0.45 -4.20
C ALA A 34 -2.45 0.98 -4.55
N SER A 35 -3.15 1.65 -3.64
CA SER A 35 -3.55 3.05 -3.79
C SER A 35 -2.32 3.95 -3.86
N ALA A 36 -1.35 3.76 -2.94
CA ALA A 36 -0.11 4.53 -2.92
C ALA A 36 0.71 4.34 -4.21
N ILE A 37 0.86 3.10 -4.67
CA ILE A 37 1.55 2.77 -5.92
C ILE A 37 0.84 3.41 -7.13
N SER A 38 -0.50 3.37 -7.16
CA SER A 38 -1.27 3.87 -8.32
C SER A 38 -1.11 5.37 -8.58
N VAL A 39 -0.80 6.14 -7.53
CA VAL A 39 -0.54 7.58 -7.62
C VAL A 39 0.95 7.91 -7.60
N SER A 40 1.82 6.89 -7.69
CA SER A 40 3.28 7.04 -7.59
C SER A 40 3.72 7.80 -6.34
N ALA A 41 3.12 7.50 -5.18
CA ALA A 41 3.55 8.06 -3.92
C ALA A 41 4.96 7.58 -3.57
N ASP A 42 5.77 8.47 -3.01
CA ASP A 42 7.11 8.11 -2.50
C ASP A 42 7.01 7.20 -1.28
N GLU A 43 6.07 7.51 -0.37
CA GLU A 43 5.89 6.82 0.90
C GLU A 43 4.42 6.50 1.20
N LEU A 44 4.17 5.36 1.86
CA LEU A 44 2.93 5.02 2.52
C LEU A 44 3.11 5.13 4.04
N ILE A 45 2.52 6.17 4.63
CA ILE A 45 2.55 6.36 6.08
C ILE A 45 1.42 5.57 6.72
N THR A 46 1.73 4.78 7.75
CA THR A 46 0.76 3.89 8.42
C THR A 46 1.01 3.76 9.91
N THR A 47 -0.01 3.36 10.67
CA THR A 47 0.10 2.97 12.09
C THR A 47 0.26 1.47 12.27
N GLU A 48 0.48 0.73 11.19
CA GLU A 48 0.68 -0.71 11.25
C GLU A 48 2.03 -1.07 11.87
N LYS A 49 2.04 -2.05 12.80
CA LYS A 49 3.26 -2.51 13.48
C LYS A 49 4.30 -3.00 12.46
N LEU A 50 5.58 -2.72 12.73
CA LEU A 50 6.71 -3.14 11.88
C LEU A 50 6.79 -4.67 11.65
N SER A 51 6.19 -5.47 12.53
CA SER A 51 6.11 -6.94 12.35
C SER A 51 5.10 -7.39 11.29
N LYS A 52 4.22 -6.50 10.80
CA LYS A 52 3.22 -6.86 9.80
C LYS A 52 3.83 -7.00 8.40
N PRO A 53 3.31 -7.91 7.56
CA PRO A 53 3.80 -8.12 6.20
C PRO A 53 3.77 -6.88 5.29
N ILE A 54 2.91 -5.89 5.56
CA ILE A 54 2.82 -4.65 4.78
C ILE A 54 4.16 -3.91 4.66
N HIS A 55 5.03 -4.01 5.67
CA HIS A 55 6.37 -3.40 5.68
C HIS A 55 7.42 -4.13 4.83
N GLN A 56 7.07 -5.30 4.25
CA GLN A 56 7.95 -6.08 3.38
C GLN A 56 7.75 -5.76 1.89
N VAL A 57 6.70 -5.00 1.55
CA VAL A 57 6.41 -4.50 0.21
C VAL A 57 7.59 -3.67 -0.29
N ARG A 58 7.98 -3.84 -1.56
CA ARG A 58 9.15 -3.17 -2.15
C ARG A 58 8.78 -2.12 -3.20
N GLU A 59 7.54 -2.13 -3.64
CA GLU A 59 7.00 -1.28 -4.69
C GLU A 59 6.72 0.16 -4.20
N VAL A 60 6.58 0.35 -2.88
CA VAL A 60 6.46 1.65 -2.21
C VAL A 60 7.11 1.58 -0.84
N GLN A 61 7.75 2.66 -0.39
CA GLN A 61 8.34 2.71 0.95
C GLN A 61 7.24 2.83 2.00
N VAL A 62 7.09 1.82 2.85
CA VAL A 62 6.10 1.84 3.94
C VAL A 62 6.77 2.32 5.22
N ILE A 63 6.23 3.36 5.84
CA ILE A 63 6.76 3.96 7.07
C ILE A 63 5.72 3.80 8.20
N SER A 64 6.11 3.09 9.27
CA SER A 64 5.32 3.06 10.50
C SER A 64 5.56 4.34 11.30
N ILE A 65 4.47 4.94 11.78
CA ILE A 65 4.49 5.98 12.83
C ILE A 65 3.90 5.46 14.16
N ALA A 66 3.58 4.17 14.24
CA ALA A 66 3.26 3.52 15.50
C ALA A 66 4.56 3.18 16.25
N GLU A 67 4.61 3.56 17.53
CA GLU A 67 5.68 3.23 18.50
C GLU A 67 5.85 1.71 18.72
#